data_AF-A0A523SPI2-F1
#
_entry.id   AF-A0A523SPI2-F1
#
_cell.length_a   1.000
_cell.length_b   1.000
_cell.length_c   1.000
_cell.angle_alpha   90.00
_cell.angle_beta   90.00
_cell.angle_gamma   90.00
#
_symmetry.space_group_name_H-M   'P 1'
#
loop_
_entity.id
_entity.type
_entity.pdbx_description
1 polymer ?
#
loop_
_entity_poly.entity_id
_entity_poly.type
_entity_poly.pdbx_seq_one_letter_code
_entity_poly.pdbx_strand_id
1 'polypeptide(L)'
;MAKKEKNNLSFRKKILMASMVFLFFVLLIASFFGKRGLIEIYRTERRKEALIQEIERLKHKEMKLRRDIEELEKNPKAVERKAREKLWLMKPDEKVIIKK
;
A
#
# COMPACT_ATOMS: atom_id res chain seq x y z
N MET A 1 47.15 -43.14 -29.78
CA MET A 1 45.74 -43.02 -29.32
C MET A 1 45.54 -42.22 -28.01
N ALA A 2 46.58 -41.62 -27.39
CA ALA A 2 46.48 -41.01 -26.05
C ALA A 2 45.95 -39.55 -25.96
N LYS A 3 45.73 -38.85 -27.09
CA LYS A 3 45.33 -37.43 -27.08
C LYS A 3 43.82 -37.22 -26.83
N LYS A 4 42.99 -38.27 -27.01
CA LYS A 4 41.52 -38.18 -26.94
C LYS A 4 40.98 -38.18 -25.49
N GLU A 5 41.68 -38.83 -24.55
CA GLU A 5 41.24 -38.90 -23.14
C GLU A 5 41.44 -37.61 -22.35
N LYS A 6 42.56 -36.89 -22.56
CA LYS A 6 42.84 -35.61 -21.87
C LYS A 6 41.78 -34.54 -22.15
N ASN A 7 41.24 -34.50 -23.37
CA ASN A 7 40.21 -33.53 -23.76
C ASN A 7 38.85 -33.80 -23.08
N ASN A 8 38.48 -35.08 -22.90
CA ASN A 8 37.24 -35.46 -22.21
C ASN A 8 37.27 -35.08 -20.72
N LEU A 9 38.43 -35.20 -20.06
CA LEU A 9 38.61 -34.76 -18.67
C LEU A 9 38.45 -33.24 -18.52
N SER A 10 39.02 -32.44 -19.44
CA SER A 10 38.86 -30.98 -19.45
C SER A 10 37.41 -30.57 -19.72
N PHE A 11 36.73 -31.26 -20.64
CA PHE A 11 35.33 -31.00 -20.98
C PHE A 11 34.38 -31.35 -19.82
N ARG A 12 34.60 -32.49 -19.14
CA ARG A 12 33.86 -32.85 -17.91
C ARG A 12 34.06 -31.84 -16.80
N LYS A 13 35.28 -31.34 -16.58
CA LYS A 13 35.56 -30.28 -15.59
C LYS A 13 34.84 -28.97 -15.94
N LYS A 14 34.81 -28.58 -17.23
CA LYS A 14 34.05 -27.39 -17.68
C LYS A 14 32.55 -27.55 -17.46
N ILE A 15 31.99 -28.73 -17.75
CA ILE A 15 30.56 -29.01 -17.51
C ILE A 15 30.25 -28.97 -16.01
N LEU A 16 31.09 -29.58 -15.17
CA LEU A 16 30.92 -29.55 -13.71
C LEU A 16 31.01 -28.12 -13.14
N MET A 17 31.92 -27.31 -13.68
CA MET A 17 32.06 -25.91 -13.27
C MET A 17 30.83 -25.10 -13.73
N ALA A 18 30.36 -25.31 -14.95
CA ALA A 18 29.15 -24.67 -15.46
C ALA A 18 27.90 -25.09 -14.67
N SER A 19 27.76 -26.36 -14.30
CA SER A 19 26.65 -26.84 -13.47
C SER A 19 26.71 -26.25 -12.06
N MET A 20 27.91 -26.08 -11.49
CA MET A 20 28.09 -25.45 -10.18
C MET A 20 27.65 -23.99 -10.21
N VAL A 21 28.07 -23.24 -11.24
CA VAL A 21 27.68 -21.84 -11.45
C VAL A 21 26.17 -21.74 -11.67
N PHE A 22 25.59 -22.63 -12.49
CA PHE A 22 24.15 -22.67 -12.72
C PHE A 22 23.37 -22.91 -11.44
N LEU A 23 23.76 -23.92 -10.63
CA LEU A 23 23.15 -24.19 -9.32
C LEU A 23 23.25 -22.99 -8.39
N PHE A 24 24.41 -22.32 -8.37
CA PHE A 24 24.61 -21.11 -7.56
C PHE A 24 23.63 -20.00 -7.97
N PHE A 25 23.44 -19.75 -9.27
CA PHE A 25 22.46 -18.78 -9.75
C PHE A 25 21.02 -19.17 -9.43
N VAL A 26 20.67 -20.45 -9.54
CA VAL A 26 19.33 -20.94 -9.15
C VAL A 26 19.09 -20.70 -7.66
N LEU A 27 20.08 -20.95 -6.80
CA LEU A 27 19.99 -20.67 -5.36
C LEU A 27 19.88 -19.18 -5.07
N LEU A 28 20.63 -18.34 -5.77
CA LEU A 28 20.51 -16.89 -5.65
C LEU A 28 19.09 -16.44 -6.02
N ILE A 29 18.59 -16.82 -7.19
CA ILE A 29 17.25 -16.45 -7.64
C ILE A 29 16.20 -16.96 -6.65
N ALA A 30 16.30 -18.22 -6.19
CA ALA A 30 15.39 -18.78 -5.20
C ALA A 30 15.45 -18.06 -3.84
N SER A 31 16.61 -17.54 -3.45
CA SER A 31 16.78 -16.75 -2.22
C SER A 31 16.17 -15.35 -2.36
N PHE A 32 16.33 -14.70 -3.52
CA PHE A 32 15.75 -13.38 -3.80
C PHE A 32 14.23 -13.43 -4.08
N PHE A 33 13.74 -14.49 -4.71
CA PHE A 33 12.33 -14.68 -5.13
C PHE A 33 11.55 -15.70 -4.30
N GLY A 34 12.15 -16.31 -3.27
CA GLY A 34 11.43 -17.22 -2.38
C GLY A 34 10.33 -16.49 -1.60
N LYS A 35 9.41 -17.24 -0.99
CA LYS A 35 8.25 -16.76 -0.19
C LYS A 35 8.60 -15.87 1.03
N ARG A 36 9.88 -15.57 1.24
CA ARG A 36 10.46 -14.69 2.27
C ARG A 36 11.63 -13.86 1.71
N GLY A 37 11.66 -13.64 0.40
CA GLY A 37 12.70 -12.86 -0.26
C GLY A 37 12.72 -11.43 0.25
N LEU A 38 13.89 -10.77 0.16
CA LEU A 38 14.11 -9.40 0.64
C LEU A 38 13.09 -8.39 0.07
N ILE A 39 12.64 -8.62 -1.17
CA ILE A 39 11.64 -7.78 -1.85
C ILE A 39 10.28 -7.86 -1.14
N GLU A 40 9.87 -9.04 -0.69
CA GLU A 40 8.59 -9.25 -0.03
C GLU A 40 8.59 -8.62 1.37
N ILE A 41 9.70 -8.70 2.09
CA ILE A 41 9.90 -8.04 3.38
C ILE A 41 9.75 -6.52 3.22
N TYR A 42 10.45 -5.93 2.24
CA TYR A 42 10.35 -4.49 1.99
C TYR A 42 8.92 -4.05 1.62
N ARG A 43 8.24 -4.81 0.75
CA ARG A 43 6.84 -4.53 0.39
C ARG A 43 5.91 -4.67 1.59
N THR A 44 6.15 -5.62 2.48
CA THR A 44 5.32 -5.85 3.66
C THR A 44 5.46 -4.73 4.66
N GLU A 45 6.69 -4.27 4.94
CA GLU A 45 6.91 -3.10 5.80
C GLU A 45 6.27 -1.84 5.20
N ARG A 46 6.39 -1.60 3.90
CA ARG A 46 5.70 -0.47 3.24
C ARG A 46 4.18 -0.55 3.34
N ARG A 47 3.59 -1.74 3.18
CA ARG A 47 2.14 -1.92 3.36
C ARG A 47 1.72 -1.68 4.80
N LYS A 48 2.52 -2.15 5.77
CA LYS A 48 2.28 -1.91 7.19
C LYS A 48 2.32 -0.42 7.52
N GLU A 49 3.32 0.32 7.05
CA GLU A 49 3.39 1.78 7.20
C GLU A 49 2.14 2.46 6.62
N ALA A 50 1.74 2.09 5.39
CA ALA A 50 0.56 2.65 4.75
C ALA A 50 -0.74 2.36 5.53
N LEU A 51 -0.89 1.15 6.07
CA LEU A 51 -2.04 0.79 6.89
C LEU A 51 -2.07 1.56 8.22
N ILE A 52 -0.91 1.78 8.84
CA ILE A 52 -0.82 2.60 10.07
C ILE A 52 -1.26 4.03 9.80
N GLN A 53 -0.78 4.64 8.71
CA GLN A 53 -1.19 5.99 8.30
C GLN A 53 -2.70 6.06 8.01
N GLU A 54 -3.27 5.03 7.38
CA GLU A 54 -4.70 4.97 7.12
C GLU A 54 -5.52 4.88 8.42
N ILE A 55 -5.06 4.09 9.39
CA ILE A 55 -5.70 4.02 10.72
C ILE A 55 -5.69 5.39 11.40
N GLU A 56 -4.56 6.11 11.39
CA GLU A 56 -4.48 7.46 11.97
C GLU A 56 -5.42 8.44 11.27
N ARG A 57 -5.47 8.41 9.94
CA ARG A 57 -6.38 9.23 9.14
C ARG A 57 -7.84 8.96 9.50
N LEU A 58 -8.22 7.68 9.62
CA LEU A 58 -9.58 7.29 10.00
C LEU A 58 -9.92 7.70 11.43
N LYS A 59 -9.00 7.57 12.39
CA LYS A 59 -9.20 8.05 13.77
C LYS A 59 -9.43 9.56 13.82
N HIS A 60 -8.64 10.34 13.08
CA HIS A 60 -8.85 11.79 12.98
C HIS A 60 -10.21 12.13 12.36
N LYS A 61 -10.62 11.40 11.32
CA LYS A 61 -11.92 11.58 10.69
C LYS A 61 -13.07 11.23 11.64
N GLU A 62 -12.96 10.13 12.37
CA GLU A 62 -13.93 9.74 13.39
C GLU A 62 -14.08 10.82 14.46
N MET A 63 -12.97 11.30 15.01
CA MET A 63 -12.97 12.35 16.04
C MET A 63 -13.63 13.64 15.53
N LYS A 64 -13.36 14.03 14.29
CA LYS A 64 -14.01 15.19 13.66
C LYS A 64 -15.51 14.96 13.49
N LEU A 65 -15.91 13.81 12.97
CA LEU A 65 -17.33 13.48 12.76
C LEU A 65 -18.09 13.43 14.09
N ARG A 66 -17.50 12.90 15.16
CA ARG A 66 -18.11 12.91 16.49
C ARG A 66 -18.34 14.33 17.00
N ARG A 67 -17.36 15.22 16.83
CA ARG A 67 -17.51 16.65 17.18
C ARG A 67 -18.61 17.33 16.36
N ASP A 68 -18.65 17.06 15.05
CA ASP A 68 -19.72 17.57 14.19
C ASP A 68 -21.10 17.09 14.65
N ILE A 69 -21.24 15.82 15.04
CA ILE A 69 -22.49 15.26 15.56
C ILE A 69 -22.88 15.97 16.86
N GLU A 70 -21.94 16.09 17.80
CA GLU A 70 -22.19 16.73 19.09
C GLU A 70 -22.59 18.21 18.94
N GLU A 71 -21.95 18.94 18.01
CA GLU A 71 -22.31 20.33 17.69
C GLU A 71 -23.72 20.39 17.10
N LEU A 72 -24.09 19.47 16.21
CA LEU A 72 -25.42 19.43 15.62
C LEU A 72 -26.51 19.04 16.63
N GLU A 73 -26.25 18.08 17.51
CA GLU A 73 -27.22 17.65 18.52
C GLU A 73 -27.46 18.73 19.58
N LYS A 74 -26.40 19.43 20.02
CA LYS A 74 -26.49 20.40 21.11
C LYS A 74 -26.85 21.81 20.65
N ASN A 75 -26.65 22.13 19.36
CA ASN A 75 -26.86 23.49 18.86
C ASN A 75 -27.85 23.53 17.68
N PRO A 76 -29.11 23.95 17.92
CA PRO A 76 -30.11 24.12 16.87
C PRO A 76 -29.67 25.05 15.72
N LYS A 77 -28.85 26.07 16.03
CA LYS A 77 -28.30 26.98 14.99
C LYS A 77 -27.26 26.29 14.11
N ALA A 78 -26.53 25.31 14.62
CA ALA A 78 -25.58 24.54 13.82
C ALA A 78 -26.30 23.65 12.81
N VAL A 79 -27.44 23.06 13.21
CA VAL A 79 -28.33 22.29 12.32
C VAL A 79 -28.91 23.19 11.25
N GLU A 80 -29.45 24.35 11.62
CA GLU A 80 -30.02 25.32 10.68
C GLU A 80 -28.98 25.78 9.65
N ARG A 81 -27.75 26.08 10.08
CA ARG A 81 -26.65 26.45 9.17
C ARG A 81 -26.34 25.32 8.17
N LYS A 82 -26.17 24.07 8.64
CA LYS A 82 -25.92 22.93 7.72
C LYS A 82 -27.09 22.68 6.77
N ALA A 83 -28.32 22.84 7.24
CA ALA A 83 -29.53 22.69 6.43
C ALA A 83 -29.61 23.76 5.33
N ARG A 84 -29.29 25.02 5.64
CA ARG A 84 -29.24 26.11 4.66
C ARG A 84 -28.09 25.93 3.66
N GLU A 85 -26.88 25.59 4.12
CA GLU A 85 -25.69 25.48 3.26
C GLU A 85 -25.70 24.24 2.37
N LYS A 86 -26.08 23.06 2.91
CA LYS A 86 -26.00 21.79 2.19
C LYS A 86 -27.28 21.39 1.49
N LEU A 87 -28.43 21.74 2.08
CA LEU A 87 -29.74 21.29 1.61
C LEU A 87 -30.59 22.44 1.06
N TRP A 88 -30.09 23.68 1.11
CA TRP A 88 -30.82 24.88 0.66
C TRP A 88 -32.22 25.02 1.30
N LEU A 89 -32.38 24.48 2.51
CA LEU A 89 -33.63 24.56 3.26
C LEU A 89 -33.82 25.98 3.80
N MET A 90 -35.02 26.51 3.66
CA MET A 90 -35.43 27.82 4.17
C MET A 90 -36.83 27.73 4.78
N LYS A 91 -37.17 28.67 5.67
CA LYS A 91 -38.54 28.75 6.17
C LYS A 91 -39.48 29.27 5.08
N PRO A 92 -40.78 28.90 5.10
CA PRO A 92 -41.73 29.30 4.06
C PRO A 92 -41.84 30.82 3.82
N ASP A 93 -41.48 31.62 4.82
CA ASP A 93 -41.56 33.08 4.87
C ASP A 93 -40.23 33.80 4.56
N GLU A 94 -39.15 33.07 4.24
CA GLU A 94 -37.84 33.65 3.95
C GLU A 94 -37.56 33.87 2.45
N LYS A 95 -36.79 34.91 2.12
CA LYS A 95 -36.35 35.23 0.74
C LYS A 95 -34.84 35.03 0.60
N VAL A 96 -34.41 34.26 -0.41
CA VAL A 96 -32.99 34.05 -0.74
C VAL A 96 -32.54 35.04 -1.81
N ILE A 97 -31.46 35.77 -1.55
CA ILE A 97 -30.83 36.68 -2.51
C ILE A 97 -29.51 36.05 -2.96
N ILE A 98 -29.44 35.61 -4.21
CA ILE A 98 -28.20 35.12 -4.83
C ILE A 98 -27.60 36.29 -5.61
N LYS A 99 -26.42 36.75 -5.19
CA LYS A 99 -25.67 37.78 -5.93
C LYS A 99 -24.79 37.09 -6.97
N LYS A 100 -24.92 37.53 -8.23
CA LYS A 100 -24.17 37.00 -9.38
C LYS A 100 -22.76 37.58 -9.42
#